data_AF-A0A7W3N371-F1
#
_entry.id   AF-A0A7W3N371-F1
#
_cell.length_a   1.000
_cell.length_b   1.000
_cell.length_c   1.000
_cell.angle_alpha   90.00
_cell.angle_beta   90.00
_cell.angle_gamma   90.00
#
_symmetry.space_group_name_H-M   'P 1'
#
loop_
_entity.id
_entity.type
_entity.pdbx_description
1 polymer ?
#
loop_
_entity_poly.entity_id
_entity_poly.type
_entity_poly.pdbx_seq_one_letter_code
_entity_poly.pdbx_strand_id
1 'polypeptide(L)'
;MKRRGNGLDADSYAPLIDLAPHLADTMLEALREAGVAAYVIPTPEPGEDGPRTTGSDGDSLDRLYVDTAMQSAAEGILHTQLTRLRAADADLPEPADRDRDRDSADLRGPDRPGGAATAERDEDAIWAEIVAGFDAPPAEGDAPWPEQEDLDEPPAPAEGEDRTGALPTARVVRSADDPLEPDDEGHYVPPPPPPLPSADPVTKAAWLALVGGPLYLLISVVLGWEVPGWAAFASVAAFIGGFVTLVLRMGDDPRDTDDGAVV
;
A
#
# COMPACT_ATOMS: atom_id res chain seq x y z
N MET A 1 1.73 -26.98 8.78
CA MET A 1 2.53 -26.09 7.90
C MET A 1 4.01 -26.36 8.16
N LYS A 2 4.81 -26.68 7.13
CA LYS A 2 6.25 -26.96 7.29
C LYS A 2 7.04 -25.66 7.05
N ARG A 3 7.53 -25.04 8.13
CA ARG A 3 8.49 -23.93 8.05
C ARG A 3 9.80 -24.43 7.42
N ARG A 4 10.34 -23.69 6.46
CA ARG A 4 11.65 -23.97 5.84
C ARG A 4 12.64 -22.91 6.35
N GLY A 5 13.64 -23.32 7.13
CA GLY A 5 14.61 -22.41 7.75
C GLY A 5 16.01 -22.58 7.17
N ASN A 6 16.88 -21.59 7.35
CA ASN A 6 18.27 -21.64 6.88
C ASN A 6 19.25 -22.32 7.86
N GLY A 7 18.75 -22.94 8.94
CA GLY A 7 19.54 -23.68 9.92
C GLY A 7 20.19 -22.82 11.00
N LEU A 8 19.87 -21.52 11.04
CA LEU A 8 20.23 -20.60 12.11
C LEU A 8 18.99 -20.26 12.94
N ASP A 9 19.17 -20.17 14.25
CA ASP A 9 18.10 -19.83 15.20
C ASP A 9 18.30 -18.41 15.75
N ALA A 10 17.21 -17.70 15.99
CA ALA A 10 17.17 -16.38 16.64
C ALA A 10 16.10 -16.32 17.72
N ASP A 11 16.26 -15.37 18.65
CA ASP A 11 15.33 -15.18 19.77
C ASP A 11 13.97 -14.63 19.32
N SER A 12 13.94 -13.89 18.21
CA SER A 12 12.71 -13.31 17.66
C SER A 12 12.83 -13.07 16.15
N TYR A 13 11.69 -13.11 15.46
CA TYR A 13 11.65 -12.99 14.00
C TYR A 13 10.62 -11.95 13.56
N ALA A 14 10.97 -11.15 12.56
CA ALA A 14 10.10 -10.18 11.90
C ALA A 14 9.84 -10.56 10.43
N PRO A 15 8.64 -10.29 9.90
CA PRO A 15 8.36 -10.48 8.47
C PRO A 15 9.13 -9.45 7.64
N LEU A 16 9.76 -9.91 6.56
CA LEU A 16 10.55 -9.05 5.66
C LEU A 16 9.85 -8.82 4.31
N ILE A 17 9.52 -9.89 3.58
CA ILE A 17 8.96 -9.81 2.22
C ILE A 17 8.29 -11.13 1.80
N ASP A 18 7.32 -11.06 0.89
CA ASP A 18 6.72 -12.22 0.22
C ASP A 18 7.44 -12.48 -1.12
N LEU A 19 7.96 -13.70 -1.31
CA LEU A 19 8.82 -14.08 -2.46
C LEU A 19 8.30 -15.33 -3.15
N ALA A 20 8.57 -15.51 -4.44
CA ALA A 20 8.31 -16.79 -5.09
C ALA A 20 9.21 -17.90 -4.50
N PRO A 21 8.82 -19.18 -4.51
CA PRO A 21 9.51 -20.22 -3.76
C PRO A 21 10.98 -20.42 -4.15
N HIS A 22 11.30 -20.30 -5.43
CA HIS A 22 12.67 -20.41 -5.94
C HIS A 22 13.57 -19.24 -5.50
N LEU A 23 12.99 -18.04 -5.37
CA LEU A 23 13.67 -16.85 -4.84
C LEU A 23 13.85 -16.97 -3.32
N ALA A 24 12.86 -17.51 -2.61
CA ALA A 24 12.92 -17.74 -1.17
C ALA A 24 14.10 -18.66 -0.79
N ASP A 25 14.32 -19.75 -1.54
CA ASP A 25 15.46 -20.66 -1.30
C ASP A 25 16.81 -19.94 -1.51
N THR A 26 16.91 -19.12 -2.55
CA THR A 26 18.12 -18.31 -2.83
C THR A 26 18.39 -17.30 -1.71
N MET A 27 17.34 -16.68 -1.16
CA MET A 27 17.46 -15.72 -0.06
C MET A 27 17.80 -16.39 1.28
N LEU A 28 17.25 -17.57 1.56
CA LEU A 28 17.63 -18.34 2.74
C LEU A 28 19.13 -18.68 2.73
N GLU A 29 19.69 -19.02 1.57
CA GLU A 29 21.12 -19.26 1.41
C GLU A 29 21.95 -18.00 1.62
N ALA A 30 21.60 -16.90 0.96
CA ALA A 30 22.34 -15.64 1.08
C ALA A 30 22.33 -15.09 2.52
N LEU A 31 21.20 -15.22 3.23
CA LEU A 31 21.10 -14.81 4.63
C LEU A 31 21.90 -15.73 5.56
N ARG A 32 21.99 -17.02 5.24
CA ARG A 32 22.84 -17.97 5.97
C ARG A 32 24.31 -17.61 5.85
N GLU A 33 24.78 -17.30 4.64
CA GLU A 33 26.16 -16.86 4.40
C GLU A 33 26.50 -15.59 5.18
N ALA A 34 25.52 -14.70 5.36
CA ALA A 34 25.64 -13.49 6.15
C ALA A 34 25.47 -13.69 7.67
N GLY A 35 25.16 -14.92 8.12
CA GLY A 35 24.94 -15.24 9.53
C GLY A 35 23.61 -14.74 10.10
N VAL A 36 22.64 -14.40 9.25
CA VAL A 36 21.31 -13.94 9.66
C VAL A 36 20.35 -15.11 9.74
N ALA A 37 19.73 -15.32 10.90
CA ALA A 37 18.71 -16.36 11.05
C ALA A 37 17.44 -16.00 10.27
N ALA A 38 16.96 -16.94 9.46
CA ALA A 38 15.81 -16.73 8.60
C ALA A 38 14.99 -18.01 8.39
N TYR A 39 13.68 -17.85 8.27
CA TYR A 39 12.78 -18.92 7.85
C TYR A 39 11.66 -18.41 6.96
N VAL A 40 11.04 -19.34 6.24
CA VAL A 40 9.99 -19.08 5.28
C VAL A 40 8.75 -19.88 5.64
N ILE A 41 7.58 -19.25 5.49
CA ILE A 41 6.27 -19.87 5.61
C ILE A 41 5.55 -19.72 4.27
N PRO A 42 5.04 -20.82 3.66
CA PRO A 42 4.17 -20.70 2.50
C PRO A 42 2.94 -19.89 2.86
N THR A 43 2.74 -18.78 2.18
CA THR A 43 1.53 -17.99 2.30
C THR A 43 0.45 -18.75 1.52
N PRO A 44 -0.62 -19.23 2.18
CA PRO A 44 -1.74 -19.79 1.44
C PRO A 44 -2.25 -18.73 0.48
N GLU A 45 -2.70 -19.13 -0.71
CA GLU A 45 -3.39 -18.20 -1.60
C GLU A 45 -4.46 -17.47 -0.79
N PRO A 46 -4.59 -16.14 -0.93
CA PRO A 46 -5.76 -15.49 -0.37
C PRO A 46 -6.96 -16.24 -0.94
N GLY A 47 -7.81 -16.80 -0.05
CA GLY A 47 -9.11 -17.32 -0.46
C GLY A 47 -9.80 -16.27 -1.33
N GLU A 48 -10.64 -16.73 -2.25
CA GLU A 48 -11.12 -16.05 -3.47
C GLU A 48 -11.64 -14.59 -3.36
N ASP A 49 -11.60 -13.96 -2.19
CA ASP A 49 -12.10 -12.61 -1.85
C ASP A 49 -11.03 -11.58 -1.42
N GLY A 50 -9.73 -11.86 -1.58
CA GLY A 50 -8.66 -10.86 -1.40
C GLY A 50 -8.44 -9.98 -2.66
N PRO A 51 -8.01 -8.70 -2.53
CA PRO A 51 -7.70 -7.89 -3.70
C PRO A 51 -6.54 -8.55 -4.47
N ARG A 52 -6.84 -9.00 -5.69
CA ARG A 52 -5.88 -9.64 -6.61
C ARG A 52 -4.70 -8.71 -6.86
N THR A 53 -3.61 -8.87 -6.13
CA THR A 53 -2.31 -8.35 -6.54
C THR A 53 -1.86 -9.19 -7.73
N THR A 54 -2.06 -8.68 -8.94
CA THR A 54 -1.69 -9.33 -10.20
C THR A 54 -0.17 -9.44 -10.31
N GLY A 55 0.40 -10.48 -9.68
CA GLY A 55 1.65 -11.08 -10.11
C GLY A 55 1.34 -12.11 -11.21
N SER A 56 2.13 -12.09 -12.28
CA SER A 56 2.05 -13.08 -13.35
C SER A 56 2.16 -14.50 -12.77
N ASP A 57 1.19 -15.34 -13.13
CA ASP A 57 0.99 -16.73 -12.70
C ASP A 57 0.68 -16.92 -11.20
N GLY A 58 -0.30 -17.78 -10.89
CA GLY A 58 -0.72 -18.16 -9.54
C GLY A 58 0.34 -18.95 -8.78
N ASP A 59 1.52 -18.35 -8.61
CA ASP A 59 2.68 -18.95 -7.99
C ASP A 59 2.61 -18.64 -6.49
N SER A 60 2.42 -19.70 -5.70
CA SER A 60 2.32 -19.62 -4.24
C SER A 60 3.47 -18.80 -3.66
N LEU A 61 3.17 -17.66 -3.02
CA LEU A 61 4.19 -16.81 -2.40
C LEU A 61 4.60 -17.37 -1.03
N ASP A 62 5.87 -17.26 -0.74
CA ASP A 62 6.54 -17.66 0.48
C ASP A 62 6.90 -16.41 1.29
N ARG A 63 6.34 -16.26 2.50
CA ARG A 63 6.68 -15.15 3.40
C ARG A 63 7.99 -15.42 4.11
N LEU A 64 8.97 -14.55 3.90
CA LEU A 64 10.30 -14.60 4.52
C LEU A 64 10.31 -13.84 5.85
N TYR A 65 10.80 -14.50 6.89
CA TYR A 65 11.01 -13.96 8.23
C TYR A 65 12.50 -13.98 8.58
N VAL A 66 12.98 -12.93 9.24
CA VAL A 66 14.40 -12.75 9.62
C VAL A 66 14.53 -12.35 11.09
N ASP A 67 15.71 -12.57 11.68
CA ASP A 67 16.03 -12.11 13.04
C ASP A 67 15.77 -10.60 13.20
N THR A 68 14.97 -10.22 14.20
CA THR A 68 14.65 -8.82 14.47
C THR A 68 15.90 -8.00 14.81
N ALA A 69 16.90 -8.59 15.48
CA ALA A 69 18.13 -7.92 15.84
C ALA A 69 19.01 -7.61 14.62
N MET A 70 18.85 -8.36 13.53
CA MET A 70 19.63 -8.26 12.30
C MET A 70 18.80 -7.79 11.10
N GLN A 71 17.60 -7.25 11.33
CA GLN A 71 16.67 -6.85 10.25
C GLN A 71 17.30 -5.84 9.29
N SER A 72 17.99 -4.80 9.80
CA SER A 72 18.64 -3.79 8.94
C SER A 72 19.76 -4.39 8.08
N ALA A 73 20.47 -5.41 8.58
CA ALA A 73 21.47 -6.12 7.80
C ALA A 73 20.82 -6.98 6.71
N ALA A 74 19.70 -7.65 7.03
CA ALA A 74 18.92 -8.43 6.08
C ALA A 74 18.36 -7.56 4.94
N GLU A 75 17.84 -6.36 5.25
CA GLU A 75 17.35 -5.40 4.26
C GLU A 75 18.45 -4.95 3.28
N GLY A 76 19.66 -4.67 3.80
CA GLY A 76 20.81 -4.31 2.96
C GLY A 76 21.23 -5.43 2.00
N ILE A 77 21.19 -6.68 2.46
CA ILE A 77 21.50 -7.86 1.64
C ILE A 77 20.42 -8.07 0.58
N LEU A 78 19.15 -7.95 0.96
CA LEU A 78 18.01 -8.06 0.05
C LEU A 78 18.11 -7.02 -1.08
N HIS A 79 18.36 -5.76 -0.74
CA HIS A 79 18.48 -4.68 -1.73
C HIS A 79 19.63 -4.93 -2.73
N THR A 80 20.76 -5.43 -2.22
CA THR A 80 21.91 -5.77 -3.06
C THR A 80 21.60 -6.91 -4.02
N GLN A 81 20.94 -7.97 -3.55
CA GLN A 81 20.57 -9.13 -4.37
C GLN A 81 19.48 -8.80 -5.39
N LEU A 82 18.47 -8.01 -5.02
CA LEU A 82 17.43 -7.57 -5.96
C LEU A 82 18.02 -6.68 -7.07
N THR A 83 18.98 -5.82 -6.73
CA THR A 83 19.68 -5.00 -7.73
C THR A 83 20.50 -5.87 -8.68
N ARG A 84 21.19 -6.90 -8.16
CA ARG A 84 21.93 -7.86 -8.97
C ARG A 84 21.01 -8.68 -9.89
N LEU A 85 19.88 -9.17 -9.37
CA LEU A 85 18.90 -9.93 -10.15
C LEU A 85 18.29 -9.07 -11.27
N ARG A 86 17.94 -7.81 -10.96
CA ARG A 86 17.48 -6.85 -11.98
C ARG A 86 18.53 -6.56 -13.05
N ALA A 87 19.80 -6.48 -12.68
CA ALA A 87 20.90 -6.29 -13.63
C ALA A 87 21.13 -7.55 -14.50
N ALA A 88 20.98 -8.76 -13.93
CA ALA A 88 21.10 -10.01 -14.68
C ALA A 88 19.95 -10.21 -15.67
N ASP A 89 18.75 -9.77 -15.32
CA ASP A 89 17.57 -9.82 -16.21
C ASP A 89 17.69 -8.84 -17.39
N ALA A 90 18.31 -7.68 -17.16
CA ALA A 90 18.58 -6.68 -18.20
C ALA A 90 19.64 -7.12 -19.23
N ASP A 91 20.47 -8.11 -18.91
CA ASP A 91 21.48 -8.69 -19.80
C ASP A 91 20.96 -9.88 -20.63
N LEU A 92 19.70 -10.28 -20.45
CA LEU A 92 19.06 -11.24 -21.35
C LEU A 92 18.85 -10.57 -22.73
N PRO A 93 19.31 -11.18 -23.83
CA PRO A 93 19.06 -10.62 -25.15
C PRO A 93 17.55 -10.55 -25.39
N GLU A 94 17.05 -9.35 -25.66
CA GLU A 94 15.68 -9.09 -26.07
C GLU A 94 15.29 -10.13 -27.15
N PRO A 95 14.17 -10.87 -27.01
CA PRO A 95 13.80 -11.88 -27.99
C PRO A 95 13.53 -11.18 -29.31
N ALA A 96 14.55 -11.16 -30.16
CA ALA A 96 14.44 -10.65 -31.51
C ALA A 96 13.28 -11.36 -32.21
N ASP A 97 12.34 -10.56 -32.72
CA ASP A 97 11.34 -10.94 -33.71
C ASP A 97 11.98 -11.88 -34.74
N ARG A 98 11.78 -13.18 -34.55
CA ARG A 98 12.20 -14.20 -35.50
C ARG A 98 10.97 -14.87 -36.06
N ASP A 99 10.81 -14.60 -37.35
CA ASP A 99 10.12 -15.43 -38.34
C ASP A 99 8.60 -15.16 -38.50
N ARG A 100 8.26 -13.93 -38.89
CA ARG A 100 7.39 -13.79 -40.08
C ARG A 100 8.24 -14.14 -41.29
N ASP A 101 7.71 -14.99 -42.17
CA ASP A 101 8.33 -15.50 -43.39
C ASP A 101 9.18 -16.77 -43.22
N ARG A 102 8.51 -17.88 -42.90
CA ARG A 102 8.89 -19.17 -43.49
C ARG A 102 7.67 -19.90 -44.03
N ASP A 103 7.70 -20.04 -45.34
CA ASP A 103 6.72 -20.69 -46.21
C ASP A 103 6.16 -22.01 -45.66
N SER A 104 4.86 -22.11 -45.82
CA SER A 104 4.07 -23.30 -46.15
C SER A 104 4.84 -24.50 -46.68
N ALA A 105 4.94 -25.57 -45.88
CA ALA A 105 4.74 -26.96 -46.30
C ALA A 105 4.75 -27.91 -45.09
N ASP A 106 3.65 -28.65 -44.93
CA ASP A 106 3.49 -29.92 -44.19
C ASP A 106 4.11 -30.08 -42.80
N LEU A 107 3.26 -30.12 -41.77
CA LEU A 107 3.03 -31.35 -40.99
C LEU A 107 1.73 -31.18 -40.18
N ARG A 108 0.73 -31.98 -40.56
CA ARG A 108 -0.55 -32.15 -39.86
C ARG A 108 -0.32 -32.79 -38.48
N GLY A 109 -0.52 -32.02 -37.41
CA GLY A 109 -0.69 -32.47 -36.02
C GLY A 109 -2.05 -32.01 -35.48
N PRO A 110 -2.68 -32.74 -34.54
CA PRO A 110 -4.13 -32.70 -34.34
C PRO A 110 -4.60 -31.40 -33.69
N ASP A 111 -5.83 -31.03 -34.02
CA ASP A 111 -6.62 -29.93 -33.46
C ASP A 111 -6.40 -29.78 -31.94
N ARG A 112 -5.79 -28.67 -31.53
CA ARG A 112 -6.06 -28.07 -30.21
C ARG A 112 -7.12 -26.99 -30.41
N PRO A 113 -8.29 -27.08 -29.78
CA PRO A 113 -9.21 -25.96 -29.70
C PRO A 113 -8.72 -24.97 -28.64
N GLY A 114 -8.88 -23.66 -28.92
CA GLY A 114 -8.67 -22.53 -28.00
C GLY A 114 -7.38 -21.76 -28.32
N GLY A 115 -7.37 -20.64 -29.04
CA GLY A 115 -8.28 -19.48 -28.94
C GLY A 115 -7.87 -18.70 -27.69
N ALA A 116 -7.08 -17.62 -27.75
CA ALA A 116 -7.58 -16.27 -28.07
C ALA A 116 -8.95 -15.91 -27.43
N ALA A 117 -9.30 -16.53 -26.29
CA ALA A 117 -10.61 -16.44 -25.64
C ALA A 117 -10.55 -15.88 -24.21
N THR A 118 -9.48 -15.15 -23.87
CA THR A 118 -9.39 -14.40 -22.60
C THR A 118 -9.52 -12.88 -22.80
N ALA A 119 -9.68 -12.40 -24.04
CA ALA A 119 -9.70 -10.98 -24.36
C ALA A 119 -11.10 -10.33 -24.34
N GLU A 120 -12.17 -11.00 -23.91
CA GLU A 120 -13.52 -10.41 -23.97
C GLU A 120 -14.51 -11.14 -23.04
N ARG A 121 -14.13 -11.40 -21.79
CA ARG A 121 -15.17 -11.62 -20.77
C ARG A 121 -15.78 -10.23 -20.56
N ASP A 122 -16.93 -9.97 -21.17
CA ASP A 122 -17.63 -8.68 -21.20
C ASP A 122 -17.65 -8.04 -19.80
N GLU A 123 -16.66 -7.18 -19.53
CA GLU A 123 -16.41 -6.64 -18.19
C GLU A 123 -17.59 -5.78 -17.75
N ASP A 124 -18.24 -5.11 -18.70
CA ASP A 124 -19.46 -4.33 -18.48
C ASP A 124 -20.62 -5.23 -18.06
N ALA A 125 -20.75 -6.43 -18.66
CA ALA A 125 -21.76 -7.41 -18.22
C ALA A 125 -21.48 -7.96 -16.83
N ILE A 126 -20.22 -8.20 -16.47
CA ILE A 126 -19.81 -8.65 -15.13
C ILE A 126 -20.06 -7.55 -14.08
N TRP A 127 -19.71 -6.30 -14.41
CA TRP A 127 -19.98 -5.15 -13.53
C TRP A 127 -21.48 -4.95 -13.32
N ALA A 128 -22.28 -5.05 -14.39
CA ALA A 128 -23.73 -4.96 -14.28
C ALA A 128 -24.32 -6.08 -13.42
N GLU A 129 -23.79 -7.30 -13.51
CA GLU A 129 -24.18 -8.43 -12.65
C GLU A 129 -23.87 -8.16 -11.17
N ILE A 130 -22.67 -7.66 -10.86
CA ILE A 130 -22.26 -7.31 -9.48
C ILE A 130 -23.16 -6.20 -8.91
N VAL A 131 -23.40 -5.13 -9.67
CA VAL A 131 -24.25 -4.01 -9.23
C VAL A 131 -25.70 -4.46 -9.06
N ALA A 132 -26.22 -5.30 -9.95
CA ALA A 132 -27.57 -5.83 -9.83
C ALA A 132 -27.75 -6.75 -8.61
N GLY A 133 -26.68 -7.41 -8.15
CA GLY A 133 -26.68 -8.25 -6.95
C GLY A 133 -26.48 -7.51 -5.63
N PHE A 134 -26.15 -6.21 -5.64
CA PHE A 134 -25.75 -5.49 -4.42
C PHE A 134 -26.85 -5.42 -3.35
N ASP A 135 -28.12 -5.23 -3.75
CA ASP A 135 -29.26 -5.18 -2.83
C ASP A 135 -29.92 -6.56 -2.60
N ALA A 136 -29.35 -7.64 -3.14
CA ALA A 136 -29.89 -8.97 -2.95
C ALA A 136 -29.65 -9.41 -1.48
N PRO A 137 -30.70 -9.83 -0.74
CA PRO A 137 -30.49 -10.36 0.60
C PRO A 137 -29.61 -11.61 0.52
N PRO A 138 -28.64 -11.79 1.43
CA PRO A 138 -27.86 -13.02 1.49
C PRO A 138 -28.80 -14.22 1.72
N ALA A 139 -28.40 -15.39 1.20
CA ALA A 139 -29.14 -16.62 1.45
C ALA A 139 -29.18 -16.89 2.96
N GLU A 140 -30.31 -17.41 3.47
CA GLU A 140 -30.47 -17.70 4.90
C GLU A 140 -29.33 -18.63 5.38
N GLY A 141 -28.46 -18.12 6.25
CA GLY A 141 -27.31 -18.84 6.81
C GLY A 141 -25.95 -18.46 6.25
N ASP A 142 -25.88 -17.70 5.14
CA ASP A 142 -24.63 -17.11 4.64
C ASP A 142 -24.46 -15.71 5.24
N ALA A 143 -24.02 -15.65 6.50
CA ALA A 143 -23.44 -14.41 6.99
C ALA A 143 -22.16 -14.13 6.17
N PRO A 144 -21.96 -12.90 5.65
CA PRO A 144 -20.79 -12.59 4.82
C PRO A 144 -19.48 -12.55 5.62
N TRP A 145 -19.53 -12.84 6.92
CA TRP A 145 -18.40 -12.92 7.83
C TRP A 145 -18.27 -14.34 8.41
N PRO A 146 -17.05 -14.80 8.74
CA PRO A 146 -16.82 -16.16 9.22
C PRO A 146 -17.50 -16.42 10.58
N GLU A 147 -17.88 -17.68 10.84
CA GLU A 147 -18.58 -18.07 12.08
C GLU A 147 -17.80 -17.71 13.37
N GLN A 148 -16.49 -17.49 13.30
CA GLN A 148 -15.72 -17.03 14.46
C GLN A 148 -16.05 -15.59 14.89
N GLU A 149 -16.68 -14.80 14.03
CA GLU A 149 -17.17 -13.45 14.33
C GLU A 149 -18.64 -13.42 14.76
N ASP A 150 -19.34 -14.56 14.73
CA ASP A 150 -20.70 -14.68 15.25
C ASP A 150 -20.63 -14.83 16.78
N LEU A 151 -20.51 -13.70 17.45
CA LEU A 151 -20.47 -13.64 18.91
C LEU A 151 -21.89 -13.69 19.46
N ASP A 152 -22.15 -14.65 20.35
CA ASP A 152 -23.36 -14.66 21.17
C ASP A 152 -23.47 -13.32 21.92
N GLU A 153 -24.48 -12.50 21.60
CA GLU A 153 -24.75 -11.25 22.31
C GLU A 153 -24.94 -11.59 23.80
N PRO A 154 -24.02 -11.16 24.69
CA PRO A 154 -24.19 -11.43 26.11
C PRO A 154 -25.46 -10.71 26.59
N PRO A 155 -26.19 -11.28 27.58
CA PRO A 155 -27.36 -10.61 28.12
C PRO A 155 -26.95 -9.21 28.58
N ALA A 156 -27.68 -8.19 28.12
CA ALA A 156 -27.40 -6.80 28.43
C ALA A 156 -27.17 -6.66 29.95
N PRO A 157 -26.00 -6.16 30.39
CA PRO A 157 -25.77 -5.94 31.82
C PRO A 157 -26.82 -4.96 32.33
N ALA A 158 -27.35 -5.21 33.53
CA ALA A 158 -28.24 -4.27 34.18
C ALA A 158 -27.52 -2.93 34.36
N GLU A 159 -28.20 -1.83 34.07
CA GLU A 159 -27.63 -0.49 34.16
C GLU A 159 -26.93 -0.26 35.51
N GLY A 160 -25.60 -0.07 35.48
CA GLY A 160 -24.82 0.39 36.63
C GLY A 160 -23.77 -0.57 37.20
N GLU A 161 -23.46 -1.70 36.58
CA GLU A 161 -22.44 -2.65 37.07
C GLU A 161 -21.10 -2.61 36.31
N ASP A 162 -20.56 -1.40 36.18
CA ASP A 162 -19.30 -1.15 35.49
C ASP A 162 -18.17 -1.02 36.53
N ARG A 163 -17.68 -2.15 37.08
CA ARG A 163 -16.49 -2.17 37.96
C ARG A 163 -15.25 -2.80 37.33
N THR A 164 -15.27 -3.05 36.03
CA THR A 164 -14.09 -3.52 35.30
C THR A 164 -13.83 -2.51 34.20
N GLY A 165 -12.61 -1.95 34.15
CA GLY A 165 -12.21 -0.92 33.19
C GLY A 165 -12.21 -1.41 31.75
N ALA A 166 -13.41 -1.58 31.19
CA ALA A 166 -13.66 -1.81 29.78
C ALA A 166 -13.59 -0.46 29.06
N LEU A 167 -12.95 -0.47 27.89
CA LEU A 167 -12.88 0.65 26.96
C LEU A 167 -14.29 1.24 26.74
N PRO A 168 -14.44 2.57 26.53
CA PRO A 168 -15.76 3.16 26.34
C PRO A 168 -16.43 2.51 25.14
N THR A 169 -17.45 1.69 25.40
CA THR A 169 -18.35 1.17 24.38
C THR A 169 -18.85 2.36 23.59
N ALA A 170 -18.63 2.35 22.27
CA ALA A 170 -19.18 3.35 21.37
C ALA A 170 -20.68 3.46 21.67
N ARG A 171 -21.10 4.59 22.25
CA ARG A 171 -22.52 4.87 22.43
C ARG A 171 -23.12 4.94 21.04
N VAL A 172 -23.80 3.87 20.64
CA VAL A 172 -24.73 3.93 19.52
C VAL A 172 -25.79 4.93 19.95
N VAL A 173 -25.74 6.13 19.37
CA VAL A 173 -26.80 7.11 19.51
C VAL A 173 -27.99 6.53 18.76
N ARG A 174 -28.86 5.83 19.49
CA ARG A 174 -30.18 5.46 18.99
C ARG A 174 -30.88 6.76 18.65
N SER A 175 -31.20 6.98 17.36
CA SER A 175 -32.10 8.07 16.99
C SER A 175 -33.39 7.87 17.77
N ALA A 176 -33.71 8.81 18.65
CA ALA A 176 -34.97 8.79 19.36
C ALA A 176 -36.07 9.01 18.31
N ASP A 177 -36.83 7.97 18.00
CA ASP A 177 -38.12 8.07 17.28
C ASP A 177 -39.19 8.67 18.23
N ASP A 178 -38.86 9.77 18.90
CA ASP A 178 -39.84 10.65 19.51
C ASP A 178 -40.09 11.77 18.49
N PRO A 179 -41.35 12.04 18.09
CA PRO A 179 -41.65 13.22 17.29
C PRO A 179 -41.42 14.44 18.19
N LEU A 180 -40.17 14.91 18.24
CA LEU A 180 -39.79 16.17 18.84
C LEU A 180 -40.67 17.23 18.19
N GLU A 181 -41.46 17.95 18.99
CA GLU A 181 -42.08 19.20 18.53
C GLU A 181 -40.96 20.05 17.90
N PRO A 182 -41.23 20.78 16.80
CA PRO A 182 -40.23 21.66 16.21
C PRO A 182 -39.93 22.78 17.21
N ASP A 183 -38.99 22.47 18.08
CA ASP A 183 -38.23 23.38 18.89
C ASP A 183 -37.58 24.35 17.87
N ASP A 184 -38.16 25.55 17.80
CA ASP A 184 -37.66 26.72 17.07
C ASP A 184 -36.44 27.33 17.80
N GLU A 185 -35.78 26.60 18.72
CA GLU A 185 -34.56 27.00 19.40
C GLU A 185 -33.34 26.86 18.49
N GLY A 186 -33.21 27.87 17.61
CA GLY A 186 -31.92 28.45 17.24
C GLY A 186 -30.96 27.51 16.51
N HIS A 187 -31.21 27.29 15.22
CA HIS A 187 -30.26 26.64 14.31
C HIS A 187 -28.86 27.25 14.48
N TYR A 188 -27.91 26.44 14.98
CA TYR A 188 -26.54 26.90 15.16
C TYR A 188 -25.93 27.22 13.79
N VAL A 189 -25.78 28.51 13.51
CA VAL A 189 -24.97 28.98 12.39
C VAL A 189 -23.54 29.07 12.91
N PRO A 190 -22.61 28.19 12.46
CA PRO A 190 -21.23 28.29 12.88
C PRO A 190 -20.72 29.71 12.56
N PRO A 191 -19.96 30.33 13.47
CA PRO A 191 -19.35 31.61 13.17
C PRO A 191 -18.51 31.46 11.91
N PRO A 192 -18.44 32.49 11.05
CA PRO A 192 -17.62 32.44 9.86
C PRO A 192 -16.18 32.07 10.28
N PRO A 193 -15.54 31.11 9.59
CA PRO A 193 -14.20 30.66 9.96
C PRO A 193 -13.24 31.86 9.97
N PRO A 194 -12.26 31.86 10.89
CA PRO A 194 -11.26 32.93 10.94
C PRO A 194 -10.55 33.05 9.59
N PRO A 195 -10.17 34.27 9.16
CA PRO A 195 -9.48 34.45 7.89
C PRO A 195 -8.16 33.68 7.91
N LEU A 196 -7.84 33.03 6.78
CA LEU A 196 -6.61 32.25 6.66
C LEU A 196 -5.38 33.13 6.93
N PRO A 197 -4.41 32.64 7.72
CA PRO A 197 -3.18 33.38 7.97
C PRO A 197 -2.45 33.64 6.64
N SER A 198 -2.03 34.89 6.43
CA SER A 198 -1.26 35.23 5.25
C SER A 198 0.11 34.57 5.32
N ALA A 199 0.45 33.73 4.34
CA ALA A 199 1.76 33.08 4.29
C ALA A 199 2.89 34.13 4.28
N ASP A 200 3.84 33.96 5.20
CA ASP A 200 5.05 34.76 5.37
C ASP A 200 5.87 34.79 4.06
N PRO A 201 6.44 35.94 3.64
CA PRO A 201 7.31 36.03 2.47
C PRO A 201 8.42 34.98 2.42
N VAL A 202 8.98 34.55 3.56
CA VAL A 202 10.03 33.52 3.60
C VAL A 202 9.48 32.17 3.14
N THR A 203 8.29 31.79 3.61
CA THR A 203 7.61 30.56 3.20
C THR A 203 7.29 30.57 1.70
N LYS A 204 6.88 31.72 1.17
CA LYS A 204 6.64 31.90 -0.28
C LYS A 204 7.92 31.72 -1.07
N ALA A 205 9.04 32.29 -0.61
CA ALA A 205 10.34 32.12 -1.26
C ALA A 205 10.81 30.67 -1.21
N ALA A 206 10.60 29.97 -0.10
CA ALA A 206 10.94 28.55 0.05
C ALA A 206 10.15 27.67 -0.94
N TRP A 207 8.85 27.89 -1.07
CA TRP A 207 8.01 27.22 -2.08
C TRP A 207 8.44 27.53 -3.51
N LEU A 208 8.77 28.80 -3.79
CA LEU A 208 9.27 29.20 -5.10
C LEU A 208 10.61 28.54 -5.41
N ALA A 209 11.51 28.41 -4.44
CA ALA A 209 12.79 27.74 -4.63
C ALA A 209 12.63 26.22 -4.81
N LEU A 210 11.75 25.60 -4.01
CA LEU A 210 11.41 24.17 -4.06
C LEU A 210 10.78 23.78 -5.40
N VAL A 211 9.86 24.57 -5.93
CA VAL A 211 9.20 24.25 -7.22
C VAL A 211 10.00 24.83 -8.39
N GLY A 212 10.56 26.02 -8.22
CA GLY A 212 11.22 26.77 -9.29
C GLY A 212 12.52 26.14 -9.77
N GLY A 213 13.33 25.54 -8.89
CA GLY A 213 14.55 24.85 -9.30
C GLY A 213 14.28 23.70 -10.28
N PRO A 214 13.47 22.70 -9.91
CA PRO A 214 13.09 21.60 -10.80
C PRO A 214 12.31 22.08 -12.03
N LEU A 215 11.40 23.03 -11.87
CA LEU A 215 10.59 23.55 -12.99
C LEU A 215 11.45 24.29 -14.02
N TYR A 216 12.45 25.08 -13.59
CA TYR A 216 13.39 25.73 -14.49
C TYR A 216 14.18 24.72 -15.32
N LEU A 217 14.67 23.64 -14.70
CA LEU A 217 15.38 22.58 -15.41
C LEU A 217 14.45 21.86 -16.39
N LEU A 218 13.23 21.53 -15.98
CA LEU A 218 12.23 20.90 -16.84
C LEU A 218 11.91 21.75 -18.07
N ILE A 219 11.63 23.04 -17.88
CA ILE A 219 11.37 23.99 -18.97
C ILE A 219 12.58 24.08 -19.90
N SER A 220 13.78 24.17 -19.34
CA SER A 220 15.00 24.27 -20.14
C SER A 220 15.22 23.04 -21.01
N VAL A 221 14.92 21.84 -20.50
CA VAL A 221 14.99 20.59 -21.26
C VAL A 221 13.92 20.58 -22.37
N VAL A 222 12.67 20.93 -22.06
CA VAL A 222 11.57 20.93 -23.03
C VAL A 222 11.79 21.94 -24.16
N LEU A 223 12.34 23.12 -23.85
CA LEU A 223 12.62 24.17 -24.83
C LEU A 223 13.99 23.99 -25.53
N GLY A 224 14.78 22.98 -25.15
CA GLY A 224 16.10 22.73 -25.71
C GLY A 224 17.12 23.83 -25.42
N TRP A 225 16.99 24.52 -24.29
CA TRP A 225 17.91 25.59 -23.88
C TRP A 225 19.21 25.00 -23.33
N GLU A 226 20.34 25.53 -23.80
CA GLU A 226 21.65 25.21 -23.20
C GLU A 226 21.75 25.87 -21.82
N VAL A 227 21.65 25.05 -20.77
CA VAL A 227 21.78 25.51 -19.38
C VAL A 227 23.25 25.52 -18.99
N PRO A 228 23.84 26.69 -18.68
CA PRO A 228 25.22 26.73 -18.21
C PRO A 228 25.35 26.06 -16.83
N GLY A 229 26.48 25.39 -16.58
CA GLY A 229 26.65 24.55 -15.38
C GLY A 229 26.40 25.26 -14.04
N TRP A 230 26.69 26.56 -13.96
CA TRP A 230 26.39 27.36 -12.76
C TRP A 230 24.87 27.56 -12.54
N ALA A 231 24.07 27.65 -13.60
CA ALA A 231 22.63 27.80 -13.51
C ALA A 231 21.96 26.47 -13.13
N ALA A 232 22.47 25.36 -13.67
CA ALA A 232 22.08 24.02 -13.25
C ALA A 232 22.38 23.81 -11.75
N PHE A 233 23.60 24.15 -11.32
CA PHE A 233 23.99 24.11 -9.91
C PHE A 233 23.09 25.00 -9.03
N ALA A 234 22.83 26.24 -9.45
CA ALA A 234 21.96 27.16 -8.72
C ALA A 234 20.52 26.64 -8.58
N SER A 235 20.00 25.97 -9.61
CA SER A 235 18.65 25.38 -9.59
C SER A 235 18.54 24.24 -8.56
N VAL A 236 19.55 23.37 -8.51
CA VAL A 236 19.63 22.29 -7.51
C VAL A 236 19.84 22.87 -6.11
N ALA A 237 20.71 23.85 -5.95
CA ALA A 237 20.95 24.52 -4.67
C ALA A 237 19.69 25.23 -4.15
N ALA A 238 18.93 25.89 -5.03
CA ALA A 238 17.66 26.52 -4.69
C ALA A 238 16.61 25.49 -4.26
N PHE A 239 16.51 24.36 -4.97
CA PHE A 239 15.62 23.25 -4.60
C PHE A 239 15.88 22.76 -3.17
N ILE A 240 17.15 22.43 -2.88
CA ILE A 240 17.57 21.92 -1.56
C ILE A 240 17.37 23.00 -0.50
N GLY A 241 17.78 24.24 -0.77
CA GLY A 241 17.61 25.36 0.15
C GLY A 241 16.15 25.65 0.49
N GLY A 242 15.26 25.60 -0.50
CA GLY A 242 13.82 25.71 -0.32
C GLY A 242 13.27 24.60 0.58
N PHE A 243 13.60 23.34 0.27
CA PHE A 243 13.19 22.19 1.07
C PHE A 243 13.65 22.29 2.53
N VAL A 244 14.94 22.56 2.77
CA VAL A 244 15.50 22.69 4.13
C VAL A 244 14.81 23.83 4.89
N THR A 245 14.55 24.97 4.24
CA THR A 245 13.85 26.10 4.86
C THR A 245 12.43 25.71 5.30
N LEU A 246 11.70 24.95 4.49
CA LEU A 246 10.36 24.46 4.81
C LEU A 246 10.37 23.48 6.01
N VAL A 247 11.30 22.53 6.02
CA VAL A 247 11.42 21.54 7.11
C VAL A 247 11.74 22.21 8.44
N LEU A 248 12.70 23.14 8.47
CA LEU A 248 13.05 23.85 9.68
C LEU A 248 11.87 24.67 10.23
N ARG A 249 11.05 25.24 9.35
CA ARG A 249 9.92 26.07 9.74
C ARG A 249 8.69 25.28 10.22
N MET A 250 8.51 24.05 9.74
CA MET A 250 7.39 23.20 10.16
C MET A 250 7.46 22.82 11.65
N GLY A 251 8.62 22.97 12.29
CA GLY A 251 8.79 22.68 13.72
C GLY A 251 8.37 23.79 14.68
N ASP A 252 8.05 24.99 14.18
CA ASP A 252 7.89 26.20 15.01
C ASP A 252 6.44 26.57 15.37
N ASP A 253 5.44 25.71 15.09
CA ASP A 253 4.06 26.00 15.48
C ASP A 253 3.89 25.85 17.01
N PRO A 254 3.54 26.91 17.75
CA PRO A 254 3.14 26.78 19.14
C PRO A 254 1.86 25.96 19.17
N ARG A 255 1.91 24.77 19.79
CA ARG A 255 0.72 23.98 20.07
C ARG A 255 -0.26 24.87 20.83
N ASP A 256 -1.38 25.23 20.21
CA ASP A 256 -2.49 25.87 20.91
C ASP A 256 -2.87 24.95 22.09
N THR A 257 -2.66 25.45 23.30
CA THR A 257 -3.23 24.89 24.52
C THR A 257 -4.72 25.20 24.49
N ASP A 258 -5.47 24.52 23.62
CA ASP A 258 -6.93 24.58 23.61
C ASP A 258 -7.45 23.40 24.43
N ASP A 259 -7.84 23.73 25.67
CA ASP A 259 -8.43 22.85 26.67
C ASP A 259 -9.88 22.53 26.26
N GLY A 260 -10.00 21.73 25.19
CA GLY A 260 -11.26 21.40 24.53
C GLY A 260 -12.12 20.35 25.22
N ALA A 261 -12.01 20.18 26.55
CA ALA A 261 -12.84 19.23 27.29
C ALA A 261 -13.21 19.77 28.67
N VAL A 262 -14.35 20.46 28.76
CA VAL A 262 -15.08 20.64 30.02
C VAL A 262 -16.05 19.47 30.20
N VAL A 263 -15.78 18.63 31.21
CA VAL A 263 -16.61 17.50 31.66
C VAL A 263 -17.73 17.96 32.56
#